data_AF-A0A927JL39-F1
#
_entry.id   AF-A0A927JL39-F1
#
_cell.length_a   1.000
_cell.length_b   1.000
_cell.length_c   1.000
_cell.angle_alpha   90.00
_cell.angle_beta   90.00
_cell.angle_gamma   90.00
#
_symmetry.space_group_name_H-M   'P 1'
#
loop_
_entity.id
_entity.type
_entity.pdbx_description
1 polymer ?
#
loop_
_entity_poly.entity_id
_entity_poly.type
_entity_poly.pdbx_seq_one_letter_code
_entity_poly.pdbx_strand_id
1 'polypeptide(L)' 'MMDDTQNLIALVHAQGVKAGRDADRSRLDCPFCDDRIDLCTAWLAGYSLGRMGRQLSEARLPSV' A
#
# COMPACT_ATOMS: atom_id res chain seq x y z
N MET A 1 -19.77 16.16 6.42
CA MET A 1 -18.35 16.56 6.45
C MET A 1 -17.55 15.27 6.53
N MET A 2 -16.82 14.92 5.47
CA MET A 2 -15.85 13.82 5.57
C MET A 2 -14.73 14.30 6.49
N ASP A 3 -14.49 13.55 7.56
CA ASP A 3 -13.50 13.86 8.59
C ASP A 3 -12.12 13.93 7.93
N ASP A 4 -11.34 15.00 8.15
CA ASP A 4 -10.00 15.18 7.55
C ASP A 4 -9.09 13.98 7.80
N THR A 5 -9.32 13.27 8.92
CA THR A 5 -8.68 12.02 9.29
C THR A 5 -8.95 10.90 8.28
N GLN A 6 -10.20 10.75 7.80
CA GLN A 6 -10.56 9.72 6.82
C GLN A 6 -9.93 10.00 5.46
N ASN A 7 -9.86 11.27 5.06
CA ASN A 7 -9.18 11.67 3.82
C ASN A 7 -7.68 11.36 3.89
N LEU A 8 -7.05 11.62 5.04
CA LEU A 8 -5.64 11.29 5.27
C LEU A 8 -5.39 9.78 5.21
N ILE A 9 -6.23 8.97 5.86
CA ILE A 9 -6.14 7.50 5.83
C ILE A 9 -6.26 6.98 4.39
N ALA A 10 -7.20 7.50 3.61
CA ALA A 10 -7.38 7.11 2.21
C ALA A 10 -6.16 7.46 1.35
N LEU A 11 -5.56 8.64 1.57
CA LEU A 11 -4.36 9.08 0.87
C LEU A 11 -3.15 8.20 1.22
N VAL A 12 -2.98 7.88 2.51
CA VAL A 12 -1.91 7.00 2.99
C VAL A 12 -2.08 5.57 2.46
N HIS A 13 -3.31 5.07 2.41
CA HIS A 13 -3.61 3.79 1.77
C HIS A 13 -3.21 3.80 0.28
N ALA A 14 -3.55 4.85 -0.47
CA ALA A 14 -3.15 4.98 -1.88
C ALA A 14 -1.63 5.02 -2.06
N GLN A 15 -0.89 5.68 -1.15
CA GLN A 15 0.57 5.65 -1.14
C GLN A 15 1.11 4.25 -0.90
N GLY A 16 0.51 3.50 0.03
CA GLY A 16 0.79 2.09 0.26
C GLY A 16 0.63 1.27 -1.02
N VAL A 17 -0.50 1.40 -1.72
CA VAL A 17 -0.74 0.69 -3.01
C VAL A 17 0.34 0.98 -4.03
N LYS A 18 0.74 2.25 -4.16
CA LYS A 18 1.82 2.64 -5.08
C LYS A 18 3.15 2.01 -4.68
N ALA A 19 3.51 2.02 -3.40
CA ALA A 19 4.72 1.37 -2.90
C ALA A 19 4.69 -0.15 -3.07
N GLY A 20 3.55 -0.80 -2.89
CA GLY A 20 3.41 -2.25 -3.09
C GLY A 20 3.57 -2.70 -4.54
N ARG A 21 3.30 -1.82 -5.51
CA ARG A 21 3.57 -2.10 -6.93
C ARG A 21 5.04 -1.94 -7.30
N ASP A 22 5.79 -1.19 -6.50
CA ASP A 22 7.22 -0.97 -6.69
C ASP A 22 8.02 -2.20 -6.23
N ALA A 23 9.05 -2.58 -6.98
CA ALA A 23 9.89 -3.73 -6.66
C ALA A 23 10.95 -3.45 -5.62
N ASP A 24 11.38 -2.19 -5.54
CA ASP A 24 12.49 -1.76 -4.71
C ASP A 24 12.03 -1.33 -3.32
N ARG A 25 10.72 -1.37 -3.07
CA ARG A 25 10.09 -0.90 -1.82
C ARG A 25 9.63 -2.08 -0.97
N SER A 26 10.05 -2.07 0.28
CA SER A 26 9.68 -3.03 1.32
C SER A 26 8.52 -2.51 2.16
N ARG A 27 7.80 -3.43 2.81
CA ARG A 27 6.85 -3.07 3.87
C ARG A 27 7.51 -2.30 5.04
N LEU A 28 8.82 -2.46 5.20
CA LEU A 28 9.62 -1.80 6.24
C LEU A 28 9.88 -0.32 5.94
N ASP A 29 9.65 0.12 4.71
CA ASP A 29 9.78 1.53 4.32
C ASP A 29 8.54 2.36 4.68
N CYS A 30 7.66 1.83 5.54
CA CYS A 30 6.47 2.55 5.99
C CYS A 30 6.88 3.70 6.91
N PRO A 31 6.58 4.97 6.55
CA PRO A 31 7.03 6.12 7.34
C PRO A 31 6.18 6.38 8.59
N PHE A 32 5.16 5.56 8.84
CA PHE A 32 4.15 5.84 9.87
C PHE A 32 4.20 4.86 11.06
N CYS A 33 4.97 3.78 11.00
CA CYS A 33 4.87 2.70 11.98
C CYS A 33 5.45 3.05 13.36
N ASP A 34 6.26 4.10 13.47
CA ASP A 34 6.79 4.57 14.75
C ASP A 34 5.85 5.58 15.45
N ASP A 35 5.13 6.42 14.69
CA ASP A 35 4.37 7.54 15.24
C ASP A 35 2.84 7.36 15.20
N ARG A 36 2.30 6.70 14.17
CA ARG A 36 0.87 6.72 13.83
C ARG A 36 0.39 5.36 13.35
N ILE A 37 -0.04 4.52 14.31
CA ILE A 37 -0.51 3.14 14.06
C ILE A 37 -1.69 3.10 13.07
N ASP A 38 -2.60 4.08 13.12
CA ASP A 38 -3.72 4.23 12.20
C ASP A 38 -3.26 4.38 10.74
N LEU A 39 -2.27 5.25 10.53
CA LEU A 39 -1.68 5.50 9.21
C LEU A 39 -0.78 4.34 8.75
N CYS A 40 -0.02 3.74 9.66
CA CYS A 40 0.78 2.53 9.37
C CYS A 40 -0.11 1.38 8.91
N THR A 41 -1.23 1.15 9.59
CA THR A 41 -2.20 0.10 9.20
C THR A 41 -2.78 0.37 7.81
N ALA A 42 -3.19 1.61 7.54
CA ALA A 42 -3.73 2.01 6.24
C ALA A 42 -2.69 1.85 5.11
N TRP A 43 -1.45 2.27 5.36
CA TRP A 43 -0.35 2.15 4.41
C TRP A 43 -0.02 0.68 4.11
N LEU A 44 0.10 -0.16 5.15
CA LEU A 44 0.42 -1.57 5.00
C LEU A 44 -0.69 -2.34 4.28
N ALA A 45 -1.96 -2.04 4.55
CA ALA A 45 -3.09 -2.60 3.82
C ALA A 45 -3.01 -2.27 2.32
N GLY A 46 -2.72 -1.00 1.99
CA GLY A 46 -2.50 -0.57 0.61
C GLY A 46 -1.30 -1.28 -0.02
N TYR A 47 -0.17 -1.37 0.69
CA TYR A 47 1.04 -2.05 0.22
C TYR A 47 0.77 -3.51 -0.15
N SER A 48 0.09 -4.25 0.72
CA SER A 48 -0.31 -5.64 0.44
C SER A 48 -1.19 -5.74 -0.81
N LEU A 49 -2.16 -4.84 -0.98
CA LEU A 49 -3.01 -4.80 -2.17
C LEU A 49 -2.20 -4.51 -3.45
N GLY A 50 -1.26 -3.57 -3.39
CA GLY A 50 -0.34 -3.26 -4.49
C GLY A 50 0.53 -4.44 -4.89
N ARG A 51 1.09 -5.15 -3.90
CA ARG A 51 1.91 -6.36 -4.10
C ARG A 51 1.12 -7.49 -4.73
N MET A 52 -0.10 -7.75 -4.26
CA MET A 52 -0.98 -8.76 -4.86
C MET A 52 -1.34 -8.42 -6.30
N GLY A 53 -1.68 -7.15 -6.59
CA GLY A 53 -1.98 -6.70 -7.95
C GLY A 53 -0.79 -6.86 -8.91
N ARG A 54 0.43 -6.64 -8.41
CA ARG A 54 1.66 -6.90 -9.17
C ARG A 54 1.85 -8.41 -9.40
N GLN A 55 1.76 -9.23 -8.35
CA GLN A 55 1.93 -10.67 -8.44
C GLN A 55 0.93 -11.32 -9.42
N LEU A 56 -0.31 -10.86 -9.43
CA LEU A 56 -1.33 -11.31 -10.41
C LEU A 56 -1.01 -10.88 -11.84
N SER A 57 -0.40 -9.70 -12.01
CA SER A 57 0.01 -9.19 -13.32
C SER A 57 1.23 -9.94 -13.86
N GLU A 58 2.20 -10.24 -12.98
CA GLU A 58 3.39 -11.04 -13.29
C GLU A 58 3.07 -12.52 -13.52
N ALA A 59 2.09 -13.08 -12.81
CA ALA A 59 1.62 -14.45 -13.00
C ALA A 59 0.80 -14.64 -14.30
N ARG A 60 0.50 -13.57 -15.04
CA ARG A 60 -0.44 -13.62 -16.18
C ARG A 60 0.17 -14.07 -17.52
N LEU A 61 1.45 -14.49 -17.61
CA LEU A 61 2.05 -15.16 -18.80
C LEU A 61 3.24 -16.07 -18.39
N PRO A 62 3.48 -17.23 -19.08
CA PRO A 62 3.14 -17.50 -20.48
C PRO A 62 2.06 -18.59 -20.67
N SER A 63 1.08 -18.27 -21.51
CA SER A 63 0.30 -19.27 -22.24
C SER A 63 1.23 -19.99 -23.22
N VAL A 64 1.40 -21.30 -23.03
CA VAL A 64 1.96 -22.23 -24.03
C VAL A 64 0.98 -22.39 -25.20
#